data_AF-A0A965YFN3-F1
#
_entry.id   AF-A0A965YFN3-F1
#
_cell.length_a   1.000
_cell.length_b   1.000
_cell.length_c   1.000
_cell.angle_alpha   90.00
_cell.angle_beta   90.00
_cell.angle_gamma   90.00
#
_symmetry.space_group_name_H-M   'P 1'
#
loop_
_entity.id
_entity.type
_entity.pdbx_description
1 polymer ?
#
loop_
_entity_poly.entity_id
_entity_poly.type
_entity_poly.pdbx_seq_one_letter_code
_entity_poly.pdbx_strand_id
1 'polypeptide(L)' 'MSIIEFIEAREILDSRGNPTVEVDVILEDGSMGR' A
#
# COMPACT_ATOMS: atom_id res chain seq x y z
N MET A 1 17.32 -9.64 -0.84
CA MET A 1 16.22 -10.62 -0.80
C MET A 1 14.96 -9.78 -0.59
N SER A 2 13.89 -9.99 -1.34
CA SER A 2 12.69 -9.15 -1.27
C SER A 2 11.71 -9.71 -0.22
N ILE A 3 12.00 -9.47 1.06
CA ILE A 3 11.13 -9.88 2.18
C ILE A 3 10.21 -8.71 2.52
N ILE A 4 8.92 -8.98 2.64
CA ILE A 4 7.93 -7.98 3.07
C ILE A 4 8.04 -7.82 4.58
N GLU A 5 8.26 -6.59 5.03
CA GLU A 5 8.33 -6.22 6.44
C GLU A 5 6.98 -5.73 6.96
N PHE A 6 6.30 -4.88 6.18
CA PHE A 6 5.08 -4.21 6.62
C PHE A 6 4.11 -3.95 5.46
N ILE A 7 2.81 -4.03 5.77
CA ILE A 7 1.70 -3.74 4.85
C ILE A 7 0.65 -2.92 5.62
N GLU A 8 0.26 -1.76 5.07
CA GLU A 8 -0.82 -0.94 5.60
C GLU A 8 -1.82 -0.61 4.49
N ALA A 9 -3.11 -0.82 4.77
CA ALA A 9 -4.20 -0.54 3.84
C ALA A 9 -5.13 0.54 4.39
N ARG A 10 -5.63 1.40 3.51
CA ARG A 10 -6.63 2.43 3.84
C ARG A 10 -7.66 2.59 2.74
N GLU A 11 -8.87 2.95 3.15
CA GLU A 11 -9.93 3.33 2.24
C GLU A 11 -9.64 4.74 1.67
N ILE A 12 -9.77 4.88 0.35
CA ILE A 12 -9.71 6.14 -0.39
C ILE A 12 -10.89 6.22 -1.37
N LEU A 13 -11.08 7.36 -2.03
CA LEU A 13 -12.07 7.49 -3.11
C LEU A 13 -11.40 7.39 -4.47
N ASP A 14 -12.02 6.66 -5.40
CA ASP A 14 -11.62 6.63 -6.81
C ASP A 14 -12.01 7.93 -7.55
N SER A 15 -11.68 8.01 -8.84
CA SER A 15 -12.03 9.17 -9.67
C SER A 15 -13.54 9.37 -9.92
N ARG A 16 -14.37 8.40 -9.53
CA ARG A 16 -15.83 8.43 -9.61
C ARG A 16 -16.49 8.66 -8.23
N GLY A 17 -15.69 8.83 -7.17
CA GLY A 17 -16.18 9.03 -5.81
C GLY A 17 -16.61 7.76 -5.10
N ASN A 18 -16.27 6.57 -5.61
CA ASN A 18 -16.57 5.31 -4.94
C ASN A 18 -15.42 4.93 -3.98
N PRO A 19 -15.72 4.35 -2.80
CA PRO A 19 -14.71 3.76 -1.93
C PRO A 19 -13.87 2.70 -2.66
N THR A 20 -12.56 2.78 -2.51
CA THR A 20 -11.56 1.81 -2.97
C THR A 20 -10.42 1.71 -1.95
N VAL A 21 -9.47 0.79 -2.16
CA VAL A 21 -8.35 0.54 -1.24
C VAL A 21 -7.04 1.02 -1.85
N GLU A 22 -6.24 1.71 -1.05
CA GLU A 22 -4.82 2.00 -1.31
C GLU A 22 -3.97 1.25 -0.28
N VAL A 23 -2.82 0.70 -0.70
CA VAL A 23 -1.96 -0.13 0.15
C VAL A 23 -0.52 0.34 0.07
N ASP A 24 0.11 0.67 1.19
CA ASP A 24 1.54 0.88 1.26
C ASP A 24 2.24 -0.45 1.66
N VAL A 25 3.33 -0.80 0.97
CA VAL A 25 4.16 -1.98 1.26
C VAL A 25 5.60 -1.55 1.51
N ILE A 26 6.20 -2.05 2.58
CA ILE A 26 7.60 -1.83 2.94
C ILE A 26 8.32 -3.17 2.97
N LEU A 27 9.45 -3.25 2.27
CA LEU A 27 10.35 -4.41 2.31
C LEU A 27 11.43 -4.21 3.39
N GLU A 28 12.01 -5.30 3.88
CA GLU A 28 13.09 -5.26 4.89
C GLU A 28 14.34 -4.49 4.43
N ASP A 29 14.53 -4.31 3.12
CA ASP A 29 15.62 -3.49 2.56
C ASP A 29 15.30 -1.98 2.51
N GLY A 30 14.13 -1.59 3.00
CA GLY A 30 13.64 -0.21 3.02
C GLY A 30 12.93 0.23 1.74
N SER A 31 12.82 -0.62 0.71
CA SER A 31 12.05 -0.29 -0.50
C SER A 31 10.56 -0.12 -0.18
N MET A 32 9.92 0.88 -0.81
CA MET A 32 8.50 1.18 -0.60
C MET A 32 7.71 1.18 -1.91
N GLY A 33 6.47 0.69 -1.86
CA GLY A 33 5.50 0.73 -2.97
C GLY A 33 4.10 1.09 -2.48
N ARG A 34 3.28 1.64 -3.38
CA ARG A 34 1.88 2.03 -3.16
C ARG A 34 1.00 1.60 -4.32
#